data_AF-A0A098DVZ4-F1
#
_entry.id   AF-A0A098DVZ4-F1
#
_cell.length_a   1.000
_cell.length_b   1.000
_cell.length_c   1.000
_cell.angle_alpha   90.00
_cell.angle_beta   90.00
_cell.angle_gamma   90.00
#
_symmetry.space_group_name_H-M   'P 1'
#
loop_
_entity.id
_entity.type
_entity.pdbx_description
1 polymer ?
#
loop_
_entity_poly.entity_id
_entity_poly.type
_entity_poly.pdbx_seq_one_letter_code
_entity_poly.pdbx_strand_id
1 'polypeptide(L)'
;MDFDSSISTCTPALSPRPFSSFFSFLFILIILNNKTTTSFFTKRIAIHPLSGQNKEGGTIGLSCYVFGKPHHDESGTGPSLCYCQRDCLEHGRRLPRFYEFHPYGIASEIAASSTPAKLPLISPRSYHHHQHKANLKPFPQVYMLKYDSSHGIFKGEVGNQGNDLVVNGKTIKFYSERDPANIKWSETGADYVVESTGVFTTIDKAKAHLQGGAKKVIISAPSADAPMYVVGVNENKYDGSADIISNASCTTNCLAPLAKVINDKFGIVEGLMTTVHSYTATQKTVDGPSSKDWRGGRGAAQNIIPSSTGAAKAVGKVIPELNGKLTGMSMRVPTANVSVVDLTVRLEKGASYDQIKQVIKEASEGDLKGVLAYTEDDVVSSDLNGNTNSSIFDAKAGISLNDNFVKLVSWYDNEWGYSRRVLDLLAHVAKVDASK
;
A
#
# COMPACT_ATOMS: atom_id res chain seq x y z
N MET A 1 39.17 -0.63 43.12
CA MET A 1 39.71 -1.19 41.86
C MET A 1 38.72 -0.79 40.78
N ASP A 2 38.93 0.41 40.27
CA ASP A 2 38.26 0.94 39.09
C ASP A 2 38.86 0.32 37.84
N PHE A 3 38.01 0.01 36.86
CA PHE A 3 38.43 0.05 35.46
C PHE A 3 37.31 0.67 34.63
N ASP A 4 37.56 1.92 34.30
CA ASP A 4 36.96 2.70 33.23
C ASP A 4 37.30 2.04 31.88
N SER A 5 36.32 1.90 30.99
CA SER A 5 36.59 1.77 29.54
C SER A 5 35.38 2.23 28.74
N SER A 6 35.50 3.47 28.30
CA SER A 6 34.84 4.10 27.18
C SER A 6 34.75 3.17 25.95
N ILE A 7 33.54 2.72 25.65
CA ILE A 7 33.19 2.21 24.31
C ILE A 7 32.34 3.28 23.63
N SER A 8 32.97 4.03 22.73
CA SER A 8 32.28 4.86 21.76
C SER A 8 31.45 3.96 20.86
N THR A 9 30.12 3.97 21.04
CA THR A 9 29.23 3.33 20.10
C THR A 9 29.14 4.22 18.85
N CYS A 10 29.84 3.82 17.79
CA CYS A 10 29.58 4.30 16.44
C CYS A 10 28.10 4.08 16.14
N THR A 11 27.34 5.17 16.15
CA THR A 11 25.96 5.20 15.71
C THR A 11 25.99 5.07 14.18
N PRO A 12 25.47 3.99 13.57
CA PRO A 12 25.28 4.00 12.13
C PRO A 12 24.21 5.06 11.83
N ALA A 13 24.57 6.04 11.01
CA ALA A 13 23.64 7.00 10.43
C ALA A 13 22.58 6.24 9.61
N LEU A 14 21.48 5.90 10.27
CA LEU A 14 20.30 5.32 9.65
C LEU A 14 19.68 6.39 8.76
N SER A 15 19.96 6.30 7.46
CA SER A 15 19.14 6.97 6.45
C SER A 15 17.71 6.44 6.54
N PRO A 16 16.69 7.25 6.91
CA PRO A 16 15.31 6.81 6.83
C PRO A 16 14.94 6.83 5.36
N ARG A 17 14.84 5.66 4.73
CA ARG A 17 14.21 5.55 3.40
C ARG A 17 12.70 5.74 3.61
N PRO A 18 12.01 6.55 2.79
CA PRO A 18 10.59 6.80 2.94
C PRO A 18 9.82 5.48 2.81
N PHE A 19 9.05 5.15 3.84
CA PHE A 19 8.22 3.95 3.94
C PHE A 19 7.02 4.05 2.98
N SER A 20 6.68 2.92 2.35
CA SER A 20 5.86 2.78 1.15
C SER A 20 4.35 2.80 1.37
N SER A 21 3.87 3.74 2.17
CA SER A 21 2.43 3.93 2.38
C SER A 21 1.87 5.03 1.44
N PHE A 22 2.74 5.54 0.55
CA PHE A 22 2.43 6.43 -0.56
C PHE A 22 1.36 5.88 -1.53
N PHE A 23 1.07 4.58 -1.50
CA PHE A 23 0.11 3.95 -2.41
C PHE A 23 -1.33 4.44 -2.18
N SER A 24 -1.78 4.67 -0.93
CA SER A 24 -3.16 5.13 -0.71
C SER A 24 -3.42 6.58 -1.18
N PHE A 25 -2.38 7.41 -1.33
CA PHE A 25 -2.52 8.80 -1.79
C PHE A 25 -2.77 8.91 -3.30
N LEU A 26 -2.29 7.93 -4.08
CA LEU A 26 -2.40 7.92 -5.54
C LEU A 26 -3.73 7.28 -6.00
N PHE A 27 -4.31 6.35 -5.22
CA PHE A 27 -5.61 5.72 -5.53
C PHE A 27 -6.82 6.63 -5.28
N ILE A 28 -6.72 7.57 -4.33
CA ILE A 28 -7.75 8.62 -4.09
C ILE A 28 -7.99 9.46 -5.36
N LEU A 29 -6.96 9.66 -6.18
CA LEU A 29 -7.05 10.35 -7.48
C LEU A 29 -7.73 9.51 -8.57
N ILE A 30 -7.63 8.18 -8.51
CA ILE A 30 -8.17 7.27 -9.52
C ILE A 30 -9.70 7.16 -9.40
N ILE A 31 -10.24 7.09 -8.17
CA ILE A 31 -11.68 6.89 -7.96
C ILE A 31 -12.50 8.15 -8.24
N LEU A 32 -11.94 9.35 -8.06
CA LEU A 32 -12.63 10.62 -8.41
C LEU A 32 -12.92 10.78 -9.92
N ASN A 33 -12.44 9.88 -10.78
CA ASN A 33 -12.57 9.98 -12.24
C ASN A 33 -13.47 8.92 -12.92
N ASN A 34 -13.98 7.91 -12.21
CA ASN A 34 -14.87 6.90 -12.80
C ASN A 34 -16.36 7.14 -12.43
N LYS A 35 -16.94 8.18 -13.07
CA LYS A 35 -18.38 8.49 -13.34
C LYS A 35 -19.37 8.83 -12.19
N THR A 36 -20.14 9.90 -12.49
CA THR A 36 -21.49 10.28 -12.01
C THR A 36 -21.70 10.67 -10.54
N THR A 37 -20.90 11.63 -10.06
CA THR A 37 -21.31 12.53 -8.96
C THR A 37 -21.03 13.99 -9.35
N THR A 38 -21.41 14.37 -10.57
CA THR A 38 -21.25 15.71 -11.10
C THR A 38 -22.40 16.61 -10.65
N SER A 39 -22.23 17.27 -9.51
CA SER A 39 -22.89 18.56 -9.22
C SER A 39 -22.25 19.29 -8.02
N PHE A 40 -21.65 18.58 -7.05
CA PHE A 40 -21.11 19.21 -5.84
C PHE A 40 -19.57 19.42 -5.84
N PHE A 41 -18.84 18.73 -6.70
CA PHE A 41 -17.37 18.64 -6.61
C PHE A 41 -16.59 19.80 -7.26
N THR A 42 -17.25 20.74 -7.94
CA THR A 42 -16.56 21.81 -8.68
C THR A 42 -16.20 23.04 -7.85
N LYS A 43 -16.64 23.14 -6.58
CA LYS A 43 -16.46 24.37 -5.79
C LYS A 43 -15.63 24.26 -4.50
N ARG A 44 -15.24 23.07 -4.02
CA ARG A 44 -14.57 22.91 -2.71
C ARG A 44 -13.40 21.92 -2.66
N ILE A 45 -12.91 21.48 -3.82
CA ILE A 45 -11.56 20.94 -3.98
C ILE A 45 -10.89 21.92 -4.95
N ALA A 46 -9.86 22.64 -4.51
CA ALA A 46 -9.30 23.72 -5.33
C ALA A 46 -8.68 23.14 -6.61
N ILE A 47 -9.41 23.29 -7.69
CA ILE A 47 -8.96 23.15 -9.07
C ILE A 47 -9.30 24.51 -9.68
N HIS A 48 -8.36 25.45 -9.63
CA HIS A 48 -8.52 26.74 -10.30
C HIS A 48 -7.35 26.97 -11.27
N PRO A 49 -7.63 27.37 -12.52
CA PRO A 49 -6.60 27.67 -13.50
C PRO A 49 -6.02 29.05 -13.22
N LEU A 50 -4.69 29.13 -13.06
CA LEU A 50 -3.98 30.41 -13.04
C LEU A 50 -3.38 30.67 -14.42
N SER A 51 -3.84 31.76 -15.04
CA SER A 51 -3.26 32.38 -16.23
C SER A 51 -2.21 33.42 -15.82
N GLY A 52 -1.02 33.41 -16.44
CA GLY A 52 -0.26 34.65 -16.66
C GLY A 52 1.22 34.69 -16.23
N GLN A 53 2.08 34.49 -17.24
CA GLN A 53 3.37 35.13 -17.59
C GLN A 53 4.63 35.08 -16.70
N ASN A 54 5.72 34.68 -17.40
CA ASN A 54 7.12 34.58 -17.03
C ASN A 54 7.77 35.92 -16.62
N LYS A 55 8.79 35.84 -15.76
CA LYS A 55 10.04 36.59 -15.94
C LYS A 55 11.25 35.72 -15.59
N GLU A 56 12.22 35.75 -16.50
CA GLU A 56 13.51 35.07 -16.44
C GLU A 56 14.45 35.68 -15.38
N GLY A 57 15.42 34.88 -14.95
CA GLY A 57 16.57 35.31 -14.15
C GLY A 57 17.40 34.11 -13.72
N GLY A 58 18.20 33.57 -14.62
CA GLY A 58 19.08 32.42 -14.34
C GLY A 58 20.39 32.82 -13.67
N THR A 59 20.97 31.86 -12.93
CA THR A 59 22.43 31.73 -12.78
C THR A 59 22.80 30.26 -12.87
N ILE A 60 23.74 29.97 -13.77
CA ILE A 60 24.30 28.66 -14.10
C ILE A 60 25.45 28.38 -13.13
N GLY A 61 25.52 27.16 -12.58
CA GLY A 61 26.69 26.65 -11.86
C GLY A 61 26.94 25.20 -12.25
N LEU A 62 27.92 24.97 -13.12
CA LEU A 62 28.42 23.65 -13.51
C LEU A 62 29.35 23.06 -12.44
N SER A 63 29.44 21.73 -12.47
CA SER A 63 30.05 20.76 -11.57
C SER A 63 31.56 20.88 -11.34
N CYS A 64 32.05 20.24 -10.26
CA CYS A 64 33.31 19.48 -10.27
C CYS A 64 33.35 18.39 -9.17
N TYR A 65 33.72 17.18 -9.59
CA TYR A 65 34.19 16.06 -8.75
C TYR A 65 35.66 16.31 -8.34
N VAL A 66 36.07 15.86 -7.15
CA VAL A 66 37.49 15.59 -6.84
C VAL A 66 37.62 14.26 -6.09
N PHE A 67 38.30 13.30 -6.74
CA PHE A 67 38.92 12.13 -6.13
C PHE A 67 40.31 12.52 -5.62
N GLY A 68 40.63 12.20 -4.36
CA GLY A 68 41.99 12.32 -3.80
C GLY A 68 42.86 11.12 -4.17
N LYS A 69 44.08 11.41 -4.65
CA LYS A 69 45.12 10.47 -5.12
C LYS A 69 45.79 9.65 -3.98
N PRO A 70 46.45 8.52 -4.31
CA PRO A 70 47.22 7.69 -3.38
C PRO A 70 48.65 8.21 -3.17
N HIS A 71 49.22 7.93 -1.99
CA HIS A 71 50.66 8.02 -1.71
C HIS A 71 51.24 6.60 -1.58
N HIS A 72 52.40 6.37 -2.19
CA HIS A 72 53.23 5.17 -2.12
C HIS A 72 54.50 5.45 -1.27
N ASP A 73 54.97 4.41 -0.56
CA ASP A 73 56.37 4.01 -0.21
C ASP A 73 56.42 3.41 1.21
N GLU A 74 56.55 2.08 1.36
CA GLU A 74 57.78 1.24 1.42
C GLU A 74 58.36 1.07 2.85
N SER A 75 58.24 -0.14 3.43
CA SER A 75 59.34 -0.95 4.03
C SER A 75 58.88 -1.99 5.09
N GLY A 76 59.12 -3.27 4.74
CA GLY A 76 59.50 -4.44 5.55
C GLY A 76 58.92 -4.73 6.95
N THR A 77 58.24 -5.88 7.11
CA THR A 77 58.72 -7.10 7.82
C THR A 77 57.59 -8.14 7.93
N GLY A 78 57.85 -9.40 7.53
CA GLY A 78 56.94 -10.56 7.73
C GLY A 78 57.00 -11.13 9.16
N PRO A 79 56.43 -12.33 9.49
CA PRO A 79 56.10 -13.45 8.59
C PRO A 79 54.75 -14.21 8.84
N SER A 80 54.39 -15.15 7.93
CA SER A 80 53.77 -16.50 8.13
C SER A 80 52.54 -16.73 9.05
N LEU A 81 51.58 -17.66 8.88
CA LEU A 81 51.32 -18.83 8.01
C LEU A 81 49.90 -19.40 8.36
N CYS A 82 49.29 -20.15 7.43
CA CYS A 82 48.33 -21.29 7.61
C CYS A 82 46.92 -21.07 8.22
N TYR A 83 45.89 -21.86 7.90
CA TYR A 83 45.37 -22.64 6.75
C TYR A 83 44.08 -23.29 7.27
N CYS A 84 43.00 -23.38 6.48
CA CYS A 84 42.17 -24.59 6.47
C CYS A 84 41.46 -24.73 5.12
N GLN A 85 42.07 -25.59 4.32
CA GLN A 85 41.54 -26.26 3.15
C GLN A 85 40.77 -27.49 3.65
N ARG A 86 39.65 -27.83 3.01
CA ARG A 86 39.27 -29.25 2.92
C ARG A 86 39.15 -29.60 1.45
N ASP A 87 40.02 -30.52 1.09
CA ASP A 87 40.31 -31.04 -0.24
C ASP A 87 39.13 -31.73 -0.90
N CYS A 88 39.10 -31.65 -2.24
CA CYS A 88 39.25 -32.84 -3.06
C CYS A 88 39.98 -32.46 -4.37
N LEU A 89 41.19 -32.97 -4.52
CA LEU A 89 42.10 -32.79 -5.66
C LEU A 89 41.65 -33.58 -6.90
N GLU A 90 41.81 -32.90 -8.04
CA GLU A 90 42.34 -33.32 -9.35
C GLU A 90 41.88 -34.61 -10.01
N HIS A 91 41.46 -34.48 -11.29
CA HIS A 91 42.11 -35.15 -12.43
C HIS A 91 42.21 -34.18 -13.62
N GLY A 92 43.40 -33.59 -13.81
CA GLY A 92 44.10 -33.44 -15.10
C GLY A 92 43.47 -32.75 -16.34
N ARG A 93 44.18 -31.68 -16.76
CA ARG A 93 44.49 -31.25 -18.16
C ARG A 93 43.55 -30.31 -18.94
N ARG A 94 44.19 -29.18 -19.33
CA ARG A 94 44.22 -28.44 -20.63
C ARG A 94 43.02 -27.58 -21.12
N LEU A 95 43.40 -26.31 -21.35
CA LEU A 95 42.88 -25.24 -22.24
C LEU A 95 41.49 -24.63 -21.95
N PRO A 96 41.37 -23.28 -21.90
CA PRO A 96 40.08 -22.62 -21.73
C PRO A 96 39.27 -22.68 -23.02
N ARG A 97 38.12 -23.37 -23.00
CA ARG A 97 37.07 -23.20 -24.01
C ARG A 97 36.10 -22.13 -23.53
N PHE A 98 35.91 -21.11 -24.36
CA PHE A 98 34.82 -20.14 -24.19
C PHE A 98 33.51 -20.82 -24.62
N TYR A 99 32.48 -20.76 -23.78
CA TYR A 99 31.12 -21.15 -24.13
C TYR A 99 30.22 -19.93 -23.98
N GLU A 100 29.55 -19.58 -25.07
CA GLU A 100 28.48 -18.60 -25.12
C GLU A 100 27.16 -19.39 -25.18
N PHE A 101 26.28 -19.17 -24.20
CA PHE A 101 24.98 -19.85 -24.14
C PHE A 101 23.92 -18.98 -24.82
N HIS A 102 23.35 -19.46 -25.93
CA HIS A 102 22.07 -18.99 -26.45
C HIS A 102 20.94 -19.97 -26.06
N PRO A 103 19.73 -19.47 -25.72
CA PRO A 103 18.60 -20.33 -25.44
C PRO A 103 18.16 -20.98 -26.76
N TYR A 104 17.71 -22.24 -26.69
CA TYR A 104 17.43 -23.17 -27.81
C TYR A 104 18.63 -24.08 -28.15
N GLY A 105 18.77 -25.14 -27.35
CA GLY A 105 19.74 -26.19 -27.55
C GLY A 105 19.55 -26.96 -28.85
N ILE A 106 20.61 -26.99 -29.66
CA ILE A 106 21.09 -28.06 -30.55
C ILE A 106 22.58 -27.73 -30.79
N ALA A 107 23.48 -28.69 -30.55
CA ALA A 107 24.91 -28.54 -30.81
C ALA A 107 25.28 -29.20 -32.15
N SER A 108 25.97 -28.48 -33.03
CA SER A 108 26.67 -29.06 -34.19
C SER A 108 27.97 -28.31 -34.47
N GLU A 109 29.07 -29.06 -34.61
CA GLU A 109 30.41 -28.56 -34.95
C GLU A 109 30.47 -27.97 -36.36
N ILE A 110 31.12 -26.82 -36.52
CA ILE A 110 31.54 -26.31 -37.83
C ILE A 110 33.02 -25.92 -37.77
N ALA A 111 33.80 -26.59 -38.63
CA ALA A 111 35.23 -26.41 -38.82
C ALA A 111 35.55 -25.05 -39.46
N ALA A 112 36.69 -24.49 -39.05
CA ALA A 112 37.22 -23.22 -39.56
C ALA A 112 37.56 -23.30 -41.06
N SER A 113 37.11 -22.32 -41.84
CA SER A 113 37.67 -22.04 -43.16
C SER A 113 37.95 -20.55 -43.32
N SER A 114 39.10 -20.29 -43.91
CA SER A 114 39.80 -19.02 -44.06
C SER A 114 39.41 -18.29 -45.34
N THR A 115 38.87 -17.07 -45.26
CA THR A 115 39.09 -15.98 -46.23
C THR A 115 38.42 -14.67 -45.77
N PRO A 116 39.05 -13.49 -45.95
CA PRO A 116 38.50 -12.21 -45.49
C PRO A 116 37.60 -11.57 -46.56
N ALA A 117 36.31 -11.44 -46.29
CA ALA A 117 35.39 -10.68 -47.14
C ALA A 117 35.34 -9.19 -46.72
N LYS A 118 35.73 -8.30 -47.63
CA LYS A 118 35.59 -6.85 -47.53
C LYS A 118 34.10 -6.47 -47.56
N LEU A 119 33.60 -5.82 -46.50
CA LEU A 119 32.32 -5.10 -46.51
C LEU A 119 32.54 -3.64 -46.93
N PRO A 120 31.66 -3.06 -47.77
CA PRO A 120 31.86 -1.72 -48.33
C PRO A 120 31.56 -0.60 -47.32
N LEU A 121 32.37 0.45 -47.39
CA LEU A 121 32.23 1.70 -46.65
C LEU A 121 30.93 2.43 -47.04
N ILE A 122 30.00 2.55 -46.10
CA ILE A 122 28.84 3.43 -46.21
C ILE A 122 29.20 4.76 -45.52
N SER A 123 29.13 5.86 -46.28
CA SER A 123 29.40 7.22 -45.82
C SER A 123 28.50 7.64 -44.64
N PRO A 124 29.00 8.43 -43.67
CA PRO A 124 28.20 8.87 -42.55
C PRO A 124 27.09 9.82 -43.02
N ARG A 125 25.83 9.38 -42.92
CA ARG A 125 24.68 10.28 -42.97
C ARG A 125 24.78 11.23 -41.77
N SER A 126 24.73 12.51 -42.08
CA SER A 126 24.57 13.62 -41.14
C SER A 126 23.40 13.35 -40.18
N TYR A 127 23.73 13.02 -38.93
CA TYR A 127 22.76 13.06 -37.85
C TYR A 127 22.44 14.53 -37.57
N HIS A 128 21.22 14.94 -37.91
CA HIS A 128 20.66 16.20 -37.44
C HIS A 128 20.71 16.21 -35.90
N HIS A 129 21.34 17.24 -35.35
CA HIS A 129 21.27 17.59 -33.93
C HIS A 129 19.81 17.80 -33.54
N HIS A 130 19.15 16.76 -33.04
CA HIS A 130 18.03 16.97 -32.14
C HIS A 130 18.59 17.64 -30.89
N GLN A 131 18.22 18.90 -30.71
CA GLN A 131 18.50 19.68 -29.53
C GLN A 131 18.23 18.84 -28.28
N HIS A 132 19.21 18.82 -27.38
CA HIS A 132 19.08 18.27 -26.04
C HIS A 132 17.82 18.83 -25.36
N LYS A 133 16.72 18.06 -25.37
CA LYS A 133 15.72 18.19 -24.31
C LYS A 133 16.46 17.86 -23.02
N ALA A 134 16.57 18.84 -22.15
CA ALA A 134 17.16 18.69 -20.83
C ALA A 134 16.70 17.36 -20.22
N ASN A 135 17.66 16.57 -19.71
CA ASN A 135 17.43 15.33 -18.98
C ASN A 135 16.63 15.61 -17.69
N LEU A 136 15.34 15.92 -17.83
CA LEU A 136 14.38 15.84 -16.75
C LEU A 136 14.29 14.36 -16.39
N LYS A 137 14.86 14.00 -15.23
CA LYS A 137 14.63 12.66 -14.67
C LYS A 137 13.12 12.43 -14.68
N PRO A 138 12.64 11.29 -15.22
CA PRO A 138 11.22 11.01 -15.25
C PRO A 138 10.67 11.08 -13.83
N PHE A 139 9.60 11.87 -13.63
CA PHE A 139 8.96 12.04 -12.33
C PHE A 139 8.41 10.67 -11.88
N PRO A 140 9.02 10.00 -10.88
CA PRO A 140 8.75 8.57 -10.61
C PRO A 140 7.29 8.25 -10.32
N GLN A 141 6.55 9.23 -9.80
CA GLN A 141 5.14 9.11 -9.47
C GLN A 141 4.24 8.96 -10.69
N VAL A 142 4.65 9.49 -11.86
CA VAL A 142 3.95 9.23 -13.14
C VAL A 142 4.02 7.74 -13.46
N TYR A 143 5.20 7.13 -13.31
CA TYR A 143 5.39 5.71 -13.57
C TYR A 143 4.58 4.85 -12.60
N MET A 144 4.65 5.16 -11.30
CA MET A 144 3.94 4.41 -10.26
C MET A 144 2.41 4.53 -10.37
N LEU A 145 1.86 5.68 -10.82
CA LEU A 145 0.43 5.80 -11.11
C LEU A 145 0.03 5.03 -12.37
N LYS A 146 0.89 5.09 -13.40
CA LYS A 146 0.57 4.50 -14.70
C LYS A 146 0.51 2.98 -14.68
N TYR A 147 1.42 2.35 -13.93
CA TYR A 147 1.60 0.90 -13.93
C TYR A 147 1.45 0.33 -12.52
N ASP A 148 0.36 -0.40 -12.29
CA ASP A 148 0.10 -1.11 -11.04
C ASP A 148 -0.02 -2.62 -11.31
N SER A 149 0.70 -3.43 -10.53
CA SER A 149 0.73 -4.90 -10.72
C SER A 149 -0.57 -5.58 -10.27
N SER A 150 -1.31 -4.98 -9.33
CA SER A 150 -2.54 -5.54 -8.77
C SER A 150 -3.76 -5.07 -9.58
N HIS A 151 -3.80 -3.78 -9.92
CA HIS A 151 -4.98 -3.11 -10.52
C HIS A 151 -4.80 -2.77 -12.00
N GLY A 152 -3.63 -3.08 -12.57
CA GLY A 152 -3.32 -2.92 -13.98
C GLY A 152 -2.94 -1.49 -14.37
N ILE A 153 -3.00 -1.23 -15.68
CA ILE A 153 -2.61 0.06 -16.25
C ILE A 153 -3.71 1.10 -16.01
N PHE A 154 -3.33 2.26 -15.45
CA PHE A 154 -4.24 3.40 -15.31
C PHE A 154 -4.81 3.82 -16.67
N LYS A 155 -6.14 3.90 -16.75
CA LYS A 155 -6.86 4.15 -18.01
C LYS A 155 -6.93 5.62 -18.42
N GLY A 156 -6.61 6.54 -17.50
CA GLY A 156 -6.55 7.96 -17.77
C GLY A 156 -5.19 8.41 -18.28
N GLU A 157 -5.07 9.71 -18.52
CA GLU A 157 -3.81 10.34 -18.86
C GLU A 157 -3.07 10.76 -17.59
N VAL A 158 -1.78 10.43 -17.52
CA VAL A 158 -0.89 10.87 -16.45
C VAL A 158 0.41 11.41 -17.04
N GLY A 159 0.82 12.57 -16.55
CA GLY A 159 2.06 13.24 -16.88
C GLY A 159 2.52 14.12 -15.72
N ASN A 160 3.45 15.04 -16.00
CA ASN A 160 3.93 15.99 -15.02
C ASN A 160 4.16 17.36 -15.64
N GLN A 161 4.04 18.41 -14.83
CA GLN A 161 4.40 19.78 -15.17
C GLN A 161 5.36 20.29 -14.10
N GLY A 162 6.63 20.45 -14.45
CA GLY A 162 7.67 20.67 -13.45
C GLY A 162 7.71 19.52 -12.44
N ASN A 163 7.55 19.84 -11.16
CA ASN A 163 7.51 18.87 -10.06
C ASN A 163 6.08 18.43 -9.71
N ASP A 164 5.05 18.95 -10.37
CA ASP A 164 3.65 18.63 -10.07
C ASP A 164 3.12 17.53 -11.00
N LEU A 165 2.19 16.72 -10.49
CA LEU A 165 1.56 15.65 -11.25
C LEU A 165 0.40 16.21 -12.09
N VAL A 166 0.20 15.72 -13.31
CA VAL A 166 -0.97 16.06 -14.13
C VAL A 166 -1.76 14.79 -14.39
N VAL A 167 -3.00 14.72 -13.92
CA VAL A 167 -3.89 13.57 -14.10
C VAL A 167 -5.18 14.02 -14.78
N ASN A 168 -5.48 13.47 -15.95
CA ASN A 168 -6.66 13.85 -16.75
C ASN A 168 -6.81 15.38 -16.90
N GLY A 169 -5.71 16.06 -17.24
CA GLY A 169 -5.66 17.52 -17.41
C GLY A 169 -5.67 18.35 -16.13
N LYS A 170 -5.75 17.73 -14.94
CA LYS A 170 -5.72 18.41 -13.64
C LYS A 170 -4.33 18.37 -13.03
N THR A 171 -3.76 19.55 -12.76
CA THR A 171 -2.49 19.68 -12.04
C THR A 171 -2.71 19.45 -10.54
N ILE A 172 -1.88 18.59 -9.96
CA ILE A 172 -1.89 18.20 -8.55
C ILE A 172 -0.51 18.54 -8.00
N LYS A 173 -0.51 19.41 -6.99
CA LYS A 173 0.73 19.83 -6.34
C LYS A 173 1.42 18.64 -5.69
N PHE A 174 2.72 18.52 -5.89
CA PHE A 174 3.52 17.49 -5.25
C PHE A 174 4.56 18.08 -4.31
N TYR A 175 4.59 17.56 -3.09
CA TYR A 175 5.53 17.94 -2.04
C TYR A 175 6.50 16.79 -1.74
N SER A 176 7.69 17.10 -1.25
CA SER A 176 8.70 16.11 -0.86
C SER A 176 9.18 16.34 0.58
N GLU A 177 8.23 16.63 1.46
CA GLU A 177 8.49 16.89 2.88
C GLU A 177 8.43 15.60 3.71
N ARG A 178 9.36 15.48 4.66
CA ARG A 178 9.34 14.40 5.66
C ARG A 178 8.50 14.73 6.87
N ASP A 179 8.49 15.99 7.27
CA ASP A 179 7.69 16.49 8.38
C ASP A 179 6.34 17.00 7.81
N PRO A 180 5.19 16.43 8.20
CA PRO A 180 3.90 16.88 7.73
C PRO A 180 3.58 18.35 8.02
N ALA A 181 4.20 18.95 9.04
CA ALA A 181 4.02 20.36 9.39
C ALA A 181 4.59 21.33 8.34
N ASN A 182 5.55 20.86 7.52
CA ASN A 182 6.14 21.66 6.45
C ASN A 182 5.30 21.67 5.17
N ILE A 183 4.31 20.78 5.05
CA ILE A 183 3.47 20.72 3.85
C ILE A 183 2.46 21.86 3.89
N LYS A 184 2.53 22.75 2.90
CA LYS A 184 1.69 23.96 2.82
C LYS A 184 0.34 23.67 2.13
N TRP A 185 -0.51 22.88 2.79
CA TRP A 185 -1.83 22.49 2.28
C TRP A 185 -2.71 23.68 1.86
N SER A 186 -2.64 24.79 2.61
CA SER A 186 -3.40 26.01 2.32
C SER A 186 -3.11 26.62 0.95
N GLU A 187 -1.89 26.46 0.40
CA GLU A 187 -1.53 26.96 -0.95
C GLU A 187 -2.35 26.30 -2.05
N THR A 188 -2.87 25.10 -1.79
CA THR A 188 -3.65 24.31 -2.75
C THR A 188 -5.14 24.25 -2.40
N GLY A 189 -5.56 24.87 -1.29
CA GLY A 189 -6.91 24.72 -0.77
C GLY A 189 -7.27 23.28 -0.37
N ALA A 190 -6.27 22.48 0.03
CA ALA A 190 -6.48 21.11 0.49
C ALA A 190 -7.02 21.12 1.94
N ASP A 191 -8.35 21.22 2.07
CA ASP A 191 -9.04 21.26 3.37
C ASP A 191 -9.05 19.90 4.08
N TYR A 192 -9.12 18.81 3.33
CA TYR A 192 -9.17 17.44 3.85
C TYR A 192 -7.92 16.68 3.43
N VAL A 193 -7.19 16.15 4.40
CA VAL A 193 -5.96 15.38 4.15
C VAL A 193 -6.18 13.92 4.53
N VAL A 194 -5.76 13.00 3.65
CA VAL A 194 -5.69 11.58 4.01
C VAL A 194 -4.28 11.28 4.50
N GLU A 195 -4.15 11.00 5.79
CA GLU A 195 -2.87 10.54 6.34
C GLU A 195 -2.71 9.05 6.04
N SER A 196 -1.85 8.77 5.06
CA SER A 196 -1.60 7.41 4.59
C SER A 196 -0.16 6.97 4.64
N THR A 197 0.71 7.64 5.40
CA THR A 197 2.12 7.25 5.57
C THR A 197 2.28 6.01 6.45
N GLY A 198 1.27 5.66 7.26
CA GLY A 198 1.34 4.56 8.23
C GLY A 198 2.22 4.85 9.45
N VAL A 199 2.81 6.05 9.57
CA VAL A 199 3.67 6.43 10.71
C VAL A 199 3.07 7.54 11.59
N PHE A 200 2.11 8.31 11.07
CA PHE A 200 1.43 9.40 11.79
C PHE A 200 -0.01 9.04 12.19
N THR A 201 -0.16 7.89 12.88
CA THR A 201 -1.49 7.30 13.17
C THR A 201 -2.13 7.73 14.49
N THR A 202 -1.54 8.68 15.22
CA THR A 202 -2.10 9.26 16.45
C THR A 202 -2.56 10.69 16.22
N ILE A 203 -3.50 11.18 17.03
CA ILE A 203 -3.96 12.59 16.99
C ILE A 203 -2.75 13.53 17.03
N ASP A 204 -1.83 13.31 17.97
CA ASP A 204 -0.66 14.16 18.17
C ASP A 204 0.29 14.22 16.99
N LYS A 205 0.34 13.17 16.16
CA LYS A 205 1.19 13.14 14.97
C LYS A 205 0.46 13.70 13.76
N ALA A 206 -0.79 13.32 13.57
CA ALA A 206 -1.63 13.77 12.46
C ALA A 206 -1.94 15.28 12.53
N LYS A 207 -1.96 15.89 13.73
CA LYS A 207 -2.17 17.34 13.90
C LYS A 207 -1.15 18.21 13.18
N ALA A 208 0.02 17.66 12.83
CA ALA A 208 1.03 18.36 12.04
C ALA A 208 0.46 18.85 10.69
N HIS A 209 -0.46 18.11 10.06
CA HIS A 209 -1.13 18.58 8.83
C HIS A 209 -2.00 19.82 9.03
N LEU A 210 -2.58 20.00 10.23
CA LEU A 210 -3.41 21.18 10.54
C LEU A 210 -2.54 22.46 10.57
N GLN A 211 -1.28 22.34 10.98
CA GLN A 211 -0.31 23.47 10.94
C GLN A 211 -0.01 23.91 9.50
N GLY A 212 -0.09 22.97 8.55
CA GLY A 212 0.01 23.22 7.11
C GLY A 212 -1.23 23.89 6.49
N GLY A 213 -2.30 24.08 7.26
CA GLY A 213 -3.55 24.72 6.82
C GLY A 213 -4.64 23.76 6.37
N ALA A 214 -4.49 22.45 6.60
CA ALA A 214 -5.60 21.50 6.47
C ALA A 214 -6.65 21.75 7.58
N LYS A 215 -7.91 21.46 7.31
CA LYS A 215 -9.01 21.55 8.28
C LYS A 215 -9.29 20.23 8.96
N LYS A 216 -9.27 19.13 8.20
CA LYS A 216 -9.56 17.79 8.69
C LYS A 216 -8.51 16.79 8.21
N VAL A 217 -8.22 15.78 9.04
CA VAL A 217 -7.31 14.68 8.71
C VAL A 217 -8.00 13.33 8.90
N ILE A 218 -7.96 12.50 7.85
CA ILE A 218 -8.51 11.15 7.84
C ILE A 218 -7.33 10.18 7.83
N ILE A 219 -7.08 9.52 8.95
CA ILE A 219 -6.05 8.51 9.09
C ILE A 219 -6.53 7.21 8.42
N SER A 220 -5.76 6.74 7.44
CA SER A 220 -6.04 5.51 6.66
C SER A 220 -5.50 4.23 7.34
N ALA A 221 -5.54 4.21 8.67
CA ALA A 221 -5.18 3.08 9.51
C ALA A 221 -5.90 3.21 10.87
N PRO A 222 -6.00 2.14 11.67
CA PRO A 222 -6.46 2.22 13.05
C PRO A 222 -5.63 3.22 13.84
N SER A 223 -6.32 4.07 14.60
CA SER A 223 -5.70 4.99 15.54
C SER A 223 -5.87 4.51 16.98
N ALA A 224 -4.87 4.80 17.80
CA ALA A 224 -4.94 4.49 19.24
C ALA A 224 -5.90 5.44 19.97
N ASP A 225 -5.99 6.69 19.50
CA ASP A 225 -6.62 7.83 20.18
C ASP A 225 -7.65 8.58 19.32
N ALA A 226 -7.56 8.53 17.99
CA ALA A 226 -8.56 9.15 17.12
C ALA A 226 -9.86 8.32 17.03
N PRO A 227 -11.05 8.97 16.98
CA PRO A 227 -12.32 8.28 16.78
C PRO A 227 -12.32 7.54 15.43
N MET A 228 -12.78 6.29 15.46
CA MET A 228 -12.83 5.42 14.29
C MET A 228 -14.24 5.35 13.71
N TYR A 229 -14.32 5.42 12.39
CA TYR A 229 -15.56 5.31 11.63
C TYR A 229 -15.44 4.23 10.56
N VAL A 230 -16.53 3.49 10.39
CA VAL A 230 -16.73 2.52 9.31
C VAL A 230 -18.03 2.90 8.62
N VAL A 231 -17.95 3.16 7.32
CA VAL A 231 -19.10 3.51 6.47
C VAL A 231 -20.10 2.34 6.43
N GLY A 232 -21.39 2.63 6.55
CA GLY A 232 -22.47 1.67 6.72
C GLY A 232 -22.67 1.18 8.16
N VAL A 233 -21.91 1.69 9.14
CA VAL A 233 -21.94 1.18 10.52
C VAL A 233 -22.11 2.29 11.53
N ASN A 234 -21.21 3.26 11.54
CA ASN A 234 -21.21 4.32 12.56
C ASN A 234 -20.76 5.70 12.04
N GLU A 235 -20.59 5.89 10.74
CA GLU A 235 -20.24 7.17 10.13
C GLU A 235 -21.23 8.28 10.51
N ASN A 236 -22.52 7.94 10.68
CA ASN A 236 -23.56 8.86 11.13
C ASN A 236 -23.36 9.41 12.56
N LYS A 237 -22.45 8.83 13.34
CA LYS A 237 -22.04 9.35 14.65
C LYS A 237 -20.99 10.45 14.54
N TYR A 238 -20.46 10.72 13.34
CA TYR A 238 -19.60 11.86 13.12
C TYR A 238 -20.43 13.14 13.24
N ASP A 239 -20.05 13.99 14.17
CA ASP A 239 -20.77 15.22 14.49
C ASP A 239 -19.98 16.47 14.10
N GLY A 240 -18.89 16.39 13.33
CA GLY A 240 -18.07 17.55 12.96
C GLY A 240 -17.08 18.05 14.03
N SER A 241 -17.17 17.56 15.28
CA SER A 241 -16.32 18.05 16.39
C SER A 241 -14.87 17.57 16.29
N ALA A 242 -14.65 16.37 15.75
CA ALA A 242 -13.32 15.82 15.58
C ALA A 242 -12.66 16.36 14.30
N ASP A 243 -11.46 16.94 14.45
CA ASP A 243 -10.63 17.37 13.32
C ASP A 243 -9.80 16.23 12.73
N ILE A 244 -9.49 15.23 13.55
CA ILE A 244 -8.67 14.09 13.18
C ILE A 244 -9.47 12.83 13.48
N ILE A 245 -9.73 12.04 12.45
CA ILE A 245 -10.52 10.81 12.53
C ILE A 245 -9.78 9.66 11.86
N SER A 246 -10.22 8.42 12.07
CA SER A 246 -9.64 7.23 11.45
C SER A 246 -10.71 6.43 10.70
N ASN A 247 -10.36 5.92 9.51
CA ASN A 247 -11.20 5.01 8.73
C ASN A 247 -11.01 3.53 9.16
N ALA A 248 -10.51 3.28 10.38
CA ALA A 248 -10.15 1.96 10.89
C ALA A 248 -9.19 1.20 9.95
N SER A 249 -9.27 -0.13 9.87
CA SER A 249 -8.49 -0.97 8.93
C SER A 249 -9.37 -1.60 7.86
N CYS A 250 -8.75 -2.14 6.81
CA CYS A 250 -9.42 -2.96 5.79
C CYS A 250 -10.19 -4.14 6.41
N THR A 251 -9.58 -4.90 7.32
CA THR A 251 -10.25 -6.02 8.00
C THR A 251 -11.43 -5.56 8.86
N THR A 252 -11.33 -4.44 9.58
CA THR A 252 -12.47 -3.92 10.37
C THR A 252 -13.60 -3.45 9.45
N ASN A 253 -13.28 -2.84 8.30
CA ASN A 253 -14.28 -2.46 7.29
C ASN A 253 -14.97 -3.69 6.66
N CYS A 254 -14.30 -4.83 6.55
CA CYS A 254 -14.93 -6.08 6.11
C CYS A 254 -15.81 -6.69 7.20
N LEU A 255 -15.29 -6.79 8.42
CA LEU A 255 -15.96 -7.50 9.52
C LEU A 255 -17.14 -6.72 10.11
N ALA A 256 -17.05 -5.41 10.28
CA ALA A 256 -18.06 -4.64 11.01
C ALA A 256 -19.44 -4.61 10.33
N PRO A 257 -19.58 -4.41 9.00
CA PRO A 257 -20.88 -4.48 8.33
C PRO A 257 -21.53 -5.87 8.47
N LEU A 258 -20.75 -6.94 8.31
CA LEU A 258 -21.24 -8.32 8.51
C LEU A 258 -21.69 -8.54 9.96
N ALA A 259 -20.84 -8.18 10.92
CA ALA A 259 -21.15 -8.33 12.35
C ALA A 259 -22.38 -7.51 12.76
N LYS A 260 -22.57 -6.31 12.20
CA LYS A 260 -23.76 -5.49 12.42
C LYS A 260 -25.02 -6.23 11.99
N VAL A 261 -25.08 -6.74 10.76
CA VAL A 261 -26.27 -7.46 10.25
C VAL A 261 -26.61 -8.67 11.12
N ILE A 262 -25.59 -9.46 11.47
CA ILE A 262 -25.79 -10.64 12.31
C ILE A 262 -26.24 -10.27 13.72
N ASN A 263 -25.62 -9.25 14.32
CA ASN A 263 -25.99 -8.82 15.67
C ASN A 263 -27.40 -8.24 15.71
N ASP A 264 -27.76 -7.37 14.77
CA ASP A 264 -29.09 -6.75 14.71
C ASP A 264 -30.22 -7.78 14.58
N LYS A 265 -29.99 -8.89 13.88
CA LYS A 265 -31.01 -9.91 13.57
C LYS A 265 -31.04 -11.08 14.55
N PHE A 266 -29.88 -11.51 15.02
CA PHE A 266 -29.74 -12.75 15.79
C PHE A 266 -29.04 -12.56 17.14
N GLY A 267 -28.40 -11.41 17.38
CA GLY A 267 -27.54 -11.18 18.53
C GLY A 267 -26.26 -12.01 18.45
N ILE A 268 -25.11 -11.37 18.61
CA ILE A 268 -23.83 -12.09 18.79
C ILE A 268 -23.56 -12.19 20.28
N VAL A 269 -23.40 -13.42 20.77
CA VAL A 269 -22.98 -13.66 22.15
C VAL A 269 -21.46 -13.50 22.26
N GLU A 270 -20.72 -14.17 21.37
CA GLU A 270 -19.27 -14.12 21.27
C GLU A 270 -18.81 -14.57 19.88
N GLY A 271 -17.60 -14.19 19.49
CA GLY A 271 -17.03 -14.61 18.22
C GLY A 271 -15.52 -14.47 18.13
N LEU A 272 -14.93 -15.34 17.33
CA LEU A 272 -13.52 -15.34 16.98
C LEU A 272 -13.37 -15.16 15.48
N MET A 273 -12.50 -14.24 15.09
CA MET A 273 -12.18 -13.95 13.71
C MET A 273 -10.77 -14.40 13.36
N THR A 274 -10.64 -15.07 12.22
CA THR A 274 -9.36 -15.21 11.53
C THR A 274 -9.48 -14.47 10.21
N THR A 275 -8.53 -13.60 9.90
CA THR A 275 -8.42 -13.09 8.53
C THR A 275 -7.26 -13.78 7.82
N VAL A 276 -7.56 -14.43 6.69
CA VAL A 276 -6.55 -14.92 5.76
C VAL A 276 -6.27 -13.78 4.80
N HIS A 277 -5.11 -13.15 4.97
CA HIS A 277 -4.84 -11.83 4.44
C HIS A 277 -3.64 -11.86 3.49
N SER A 278 -3.74 -11.18 2.36
CA SER A 278 -2.59 -10.94 1.47
C SER A 278 -1.41 -10.35 2.21
N TYR A 279 -0.20 -10.59 1.73
CA TYR A 279 0.94 -9.86 2.27
C TYR A 279 0.85 -8.37 1.90
N THR A 280 1.52 -7.51 2.68
CA THR A 280 1.51 -6.05 2.48
C THR A 280 2.93 -5.52 2.46
N ALA A 281 3.10 -4.22 2.22
CA ALA A 281 4.41 -3.60 2.12
C ALA A 281 5.24 -3.61 3.42
N THR A 282 4.64 -3.97 4.56
CA THR A 282 5.36 -4.17 5.82
C THR A 282 6.17 -5.46 5.85
N GLN A 283 5.76 -6.48 5.09
CA GLN A 283 6.48 -7.76 5.02
C GLN A 283 7.76 -7.67 4.17
N LYS A 284 8.52 -8.76 4.10
CA LYS A 284 9.84 -8.81 3.45
C LYS A 284 9.83 -9.83 2.32
N THR A 285 10.57 -9.55 1.25
CA THR A 285 10.71 -10.48 0.12
C THR A 285 11.46 -11.76 0.54
N VAL A 286 12.48 -11.61 1.38
CA VAL A 286 13.28 -12.68 1.98
C VAL A 286 13.34 -12.49 3.49
N ASP A 287 13.79 -13.51 4.21
CA ASP A 287 13.96 -13.45 5.66
C ASP A 287 14.85 -12.26 6.07
N GLY A 288 14.34 -11.40 6.95
CA GLY A 288 15.03 -10.19 7.40
C GLY A 288 14.47 -9.58 8.69
N PRO A 289 15.11 -8.53 9.21
CA PRO A 289 14.74 -7.95 10.49
C PRO A 289 13.33 -7.33 10.49
N SER A 290 12.57 -7.60 11.56
CA SER A 290 11.28 -6.97 11.85
C SER A 290 11.20 -6.65 13.34
N SER A 291 11.18 -5.36 13.67
CA SER A 291 11.41 -4.86 15.03
C SER A 291 10.24 -5.11 16.00
N LYS A 292 9.01 -5.28 15.50
CA LYS A 292 7.80 -5.45 16.32
C LYS A 292 7.09 -6.78 16.13
N ASP A 293 7.39 -7.51 15.06
CA ASP A 293 6.77 -8.79 14.72
C ASP A 293 7.81 -9.69 14.04
N TRP A 294 8.44 -10.59 14.80
CA TRP A 294 9.47 -11.49 14.29
C TRP A 294 8.97 -12.37 13.14
N ARG A 295 7.70 -12.81 13.21
CA ARG A 295 7.11 -13.65 12.16
C ARG A 295 6.94 -12.85 10.87
N GLY A 296 6.55 -11.58 10.97
CA GLY A 296 6.45 -10.66 9.84
C GLY A 296 7.77 -10.35 9.12
N GLY A 297 8.92 -10.73 9.69
CA GLY A 297 10.23 -10.63 9.04
C GLY A 297 10.55 -11.76 8.06
N ARG A 298 9.76 -12.84 8.03
CA ARG A 298 9.97 -13.99 7.14
C ARG A 298 9.52 -13.70 5.71
N GLY A 299 10.09 -14.41 4.73
CA GLY A 299 9.79 -14.25 3.31
C GLY A 299 8.29 -14.37 3.00
N ALA A 300 7.69 -13.28 2.53
CA ALA A 300 6.24 -13.10 2.42
C ALA A 300 5.58 -14.04 1.40
N ALA A 301 6.22 -14.28 0.27
CA ALA A 301 5.71 -15.12 -0.80
C ALA A 301 5.95 -16.63 -0.58
N GLN A 302 6.56 -17.01 0.54
CA GLN A 302 6.97 -18.39 0.83
C GLN A 302 6.26 -18.99 2.05
N ASN A 303 5.61 -18.17 2.87
CA ASN A 303 5.14 -18.57 4.19
C ASN A 303 3.66 -18.22 4.40
N ILE A 304 2.99 -19.06 5.19
CA ILE A 304 1.79 -18.66 5.93
C ILE A 304 2.29 -18.11 7.27
N ILE A 305 2.05 -16.82 7.52
CA ILE A 305 2.63 -16.09 8.65
C ILE A 305 1.50 -15.68 9.62
N PRO A 306 1.37 -16.33 10.79
CA PRO A 306 0.42 -15.88 11.78
C PRO A 306 0.86 -14.54 12.37
N SER A 307 -0.08 -13.60 12.49
CA SER A 307 0.15 -12.26 13.06
C SER A 307 -1.05 -11.83 13.90
N SER A 308 -0.80 -11.05 14.95
CA SER A 308 -1.86 -10.49 15.79
C SER A 308 -2.56 -9.33 15.05
N THR A 309 -3.84 -9.11 15.36
CA THR A 309 -4.58 -7.97 14.81
C THR A 309 -5.57 -7.43 15.83
N GLY A 310 -5.70 -6.10 15.88
CA GLY A 310 -6.71 -5.41 16.67
C GLY A 310 -8.06 -5.29 15.95
N ALA A 311 -8.19 -5.78 14.71
CA ALA A 311 -9.33 -5.47 13.85
C ALA A 311 -10.68 -5.94 14.40
N ALA A 312 -10.74 -7.17 14.95
CA ALA A 312 -11.96 -7.68 15.59
C ALA A 312 -12.31 -6.93 16.87
N LYS A 313 -11.31 -6.60 17.70
CA LYS A 313 -11.52 -5.77 18.90
C LYS A 313 -12.02 -4.37 18.54
N ALA A 314 -11.56 -3.82 17.41
CA ALA A 314 -12.01 -2.51 16.91
C ALA A 314 -13.48 -2.51 16.47
N VAL A 315 -14.08 -3.66 16.15
CA VAL A 315 -15.53 -3.76 15.90
C VAL A 315 -16.30 -3.31 17.14
N GLY A 316 -15.86 -3.68 18.33
CA GLY A 316 -16.45 -3.22 19.59
C GLY A 316 -16.39 -1.71 19.83
N LYS A 317 -15.51 -0.98 19.13
CA LYS A 317 -15.47 0.50 19.18
C LYS A 317 -16.50 1.14 18.26
N VAL A 318 -16.75 0.55 17.08
CA VAL A 318 -17.71 1.08 16.11
C VAL A 318 -19.14 0.57 16.35
N ILE A 319 -19.26 -0.62 16.93
CA ILE A 319 -20.50 -1.27 17.39
C ILE A 319 -20.35 -1.55 18.91
N PRO A 320 -20.69 -0.59 19.79
CA PRO A 320 -20.43 -0.69 21.23
C PRO A 320 -21.03 -1.91 21.93
N GLU A 321 -22.18 -2.40 21.45
CA GLU A 321 -22.85 -3.63 21.92
C GLU A 321 -22.04 -4.92 21.68
N LEU A 322 -21.03 -4.87 20.82
CA LEU A 322 -20.08 -5.96 20.55
C LEU A 322 -18.74 -5.78 21.29
N ASN A 323 -18.61 -4.76 22.12
CA ASN A 323 -17.38 -4.54 22.89
C ASN A 323 -17.11 -5.72 23.84
N GLY A 324 -15.91 -6.28 23.77
CA GLY A 324 -15.51 -7.47 24.52
C GLY A 324 -16.04 -8.81 23.97
N LYS A 325 -16.94 -8.80 22.98
CA LYS A 325 -17.52 -10.03 22.40
C LYS A 325 -16.73 -10.59 21.22
N LEU A 326 -15.93 -9.76 20.55
CA LEU A 326 -15.17 -10.12 19.35
C LEU A 326 -13.67 -9.89 19.55
N THR A 327 -12.88 -10.91 19.21
CA THR A 327 -11.43 -10.82 19.05
C THR A 327 -10.98 -11.73 17.92
N GLY A 328 -9.72 -11.69 17.55
CA GLY A 328 -9.24 -12.48 16.42
C GLY A 328 -7.75 -12.37 16.17
N MET A 329 -7.34 -13.02 15.09
CA MET A 329 -5.96 -13.07 14.62
C MET A 329 -5.92 -13.01 13.09
N SER A 330 -4.73 -12.96 12.50
CA SER A 330 -4.55 -12.99 11.06
C SER A 330 -3.52 -14.03 10.63
N MET A 331 -3.70 -14.57 9.43
CA MET A 331 -2.74 -15.40 8.72
C MET A 331 -2.36 -14.67 7.44
N ARG A 332 -1.12 -14.18 7.33
CA ARG A 332 -0.63 -13.59 6.08
C ARG A 332 -0.25 -14.70 5.11
N VAL A 333 -0.74 -14.65 3.88
CA VAL A 333 -0.53 -15.69 2.87
C VAL A 333 0.13 -15.14 1.59
N PRO A 334 0.74 -16.00 0.76
CA PRO A 334 1.39 -15.63 -0.52
C PRO A 334 0.45 -15.14 -1.65
N THR A 335 -0.45 -14.21 -1.37
CA THR A 335 -1.24 -13.49 -2.38
C THR A 335 -0.92 -12.01 -2.32
N ALA A 336 -0.90 -11.36 -3.50
CA ALA A 336 -0.51 -9.95 -3.62
C ALA A 336 -1.61 -8.98 -3.17
N ASN A 337 -2.87 -9.35 -3.38
CA ASN A 337 -4.05 -8.57 -2.99
C ASN A 337 -5.27 -9.50 -2.81
N VAL A 338 -6.33 -8.94 -2.23
CA VAL A 338 -7.57 -9.60 -1.80
C VAL A 338 -7.38 -10.55 -0.62
N SER A 339 -8.20 -10.30 0.39
CA SER A 339 -8.17 -10.99 1.67
C SER A 339 -9.57 -11.50 2.02
N VAL A 340 -9.65 -12.38 3.02
CA VAL A 340 -10.92 -12.96 3.48
C VAL A 340 -10.99 -12.98 5.00
N VAL A 341 -12.18 -12.70 5.51
CA VAL A 341 -12.56 -12.87 6.92
C VAL A 341 -13.26 -14.21 7.06
N ASP A 342 -12.79 -15.01 8.02
CA ASP A 342 -13.50 -16.13 8.61
C ASP A 342 -13.98 -15.68 10.00
N LEU A 343 -15.28 -15.54 10.16
CA LEU A 343 -15.93 -15.18 11.41
C LEU A 343 -16.68 -16.39 11.96
N THR A 344 -16.21 -16.94 13.08
CA THR A 344 -16.93 -17.98 13.81
C THR A 344 -17.64 -17.34 15.00
N VAL A 345 -18.96 -17.45 15.06
CA VAL A 345 -19.79 -16.76 16.06
C VAL A 345 -20.83 -17.69 16.69
N ARG A 346 -21.13 -17.40 17.95
CA ARG A 346 -22.28 -17.95 18.65
C ARG A 346 -23.42 -16.93 18.67
N LEU A 347 -24.57 -17.33 18.16
CA LEU A 347 -25.78 -16.51 18.06
C LEU A 347 -26.63 -16.64 19.32
N GLU A 348 -27.25 -15.55 19.74
CA GLU A 348 -28.20 -15.54 20.87
C GLU A 348 -29.52 -16.19 20.46
N LYS A 349 -30.10 -15.71 19.36
CA LYS A 349 -31.24 -16.32 18.68
C LYS A 349 -30.72 -17.24 17.58
N GLY A 350 -31.04 -18.53 17.69
CA GLY A 350 -30.67 -19.50 16.67
C GLY A 350 -31.30 -19.19 15.30
N ALA A 351 -30.59 -19.51 14.24
CA ALA A 351 -31.01 -19.33 12.85
C ALA A 351 -30.44 -20.42 11.95
N SER A 352 -31.28 -20.91 11.04
CA SER A 352 -30.80 -21.73 9.93
C SER A 352 -29.86 -20.92 9.03
N TYR A 353 -28.95 -21.61 8.33
CA TYR A 353 -28.02 -20.93 7.43
C TYR A 353 -28.73 -20.18 6.29
N ASP A 354 -29.87 -20.69 5.82
CA ASP A 354 -30.69 -20.00 4.80
C ASP A 354 -31.27 -18.68 5.33
N GLN A 355 -31.70 -18.63 6.59
CA GLN A 355 -32.15 -17.37 7.21
C GLN A 355 -30.99 -16.38 7.34
N ILE A 356 -29.78 -16.85 7.66
CA ILE A 356 -28.58 -16.01 7.73
C ILE A 356 -28.27 -15.43 6.35
N LYS A 357 -28.24 -16.26 5.30
CA LYS A 357 -28.05 -15.83 3.92
C LYS A 357 -29.09 -14.78 3.51
N GLN A 358 -30.36 -15.02 3.82
CA GLN A 358 -31.44 -14.11 3.47
C GLN A 358 -31.24 -12.71 4.09
N VAL A 359 -30.95 -12.61 5.39
CA VAL A 359 -30.81 -11.28 6.03
C VAL A 359 -29.57 -10.52 5.55
N ILE A 360 -28.49 -11.25 5.21
CA ILE A 360 -27.29 -10.64 4.63
C ILE A 360 -27.58 -10.13 3.22
N LYS A 361 -28.29 -10.92 2.41
CA LYS A 361 -28.72 -10.53 1.07
C LYS A 361 -29.61 -9.29 1.10
N GLU A 362 -30.62 -9.28 1.97
CA GLU A 362 -31.50 -8.12 2.20
C GLU A 362 -30.69 -6.87 2.58
N ALA A 363 -29.73 -6.98 3.50
CA ALA A 363 -28.88 -5.86 3.89
C ALA A 363 -27.99 -5.37 2.73
N SER A 364 -27.46 -6.28 1.91
CA SER A 364 -26.62 -5.95 0.75
C SER A 364 -27.38 -5.26 -0.38
N GLU A 365 -28.68 -5.54 -0.51
CA GLU A 365 -29.56 -4.94 -1.52
C GLU A 365 -30.24 -3.66 -1.01
N GLY A 366 -30.29 -3.47 0.32
CA GLY A 366 -30.86 -2.31 1.01
C GLY A 366 -29.81 -1.35 1.59
N ASP A 367 -29.82 -1.19 2.91
CA ASP A 367 -29.09 -0.11 3.61
C ASP A 367 -27.56 -0.17 3.48
N LEU A 368 -26.99 -1.34 3.19
CA LEU A 368 -25.55 -1.54 3.05
C LEU A 368 -25.10 -1.70 1.59
N LYS A 369 -25.96 -1.37 0.61
CA LYS A 369 -25.63 -1.47 -0.81
C LYS A 369 -24.37 -0.68 -1.16
N GLY A 370 -23.39 -1.37 -1.76
CA GLY A 370 -22.08 -0.80 -2.12
C GLY A 370 -21.04 -0.80 -0.98
N VAL A 371 -21.43 -1.28 0.20
CA VAL A 371 -20.55 -1.54 1.36
C VAL A 371 -20.48 -3.04 1.63
N LEU A 372 -21.63 -3.70 1.77
CA LEU A 372 -21.79 -5.14 1.90
C LEU A 372 -22.38 -5.69 0.60
N ALA A 373 -21.74 -6.71 0.04
CA ALA A 373 -22.22 -7.48 -1.10
C ALA A 373 -22.50 -8.93 -0.67
N TYR A 374 -23.28 -9.63 -1.49
CA TYR A 374 -23.67 -11.02 -1.31
C TYR A 374 -23.37 -11.79 -2.59
N THR A 375 -22.79 -12.98 -2.49
CA THR A 375 -22.57 -13.87 -3.62
C THR A 375 -22.88 -15.33 -3.29
N GLU A 376 -23.43 -16.05 -4.27
CA GLU A 376 -23.57 -17.51 -4.31
C GLU A 376 -22.71 -18.14 -5.41
N ASP A 377 -21.94 -17.33 -6.14
CA ASP A 377 -21.02 -17.81 -7.16
C ASP A 377 -19.80 -18.46 -6.50
N ASP A 378 -19.19 -19.42 -7.20
CA ASP A 378 -17.99 -20.13 -6.71
C ASP A 378 -16.72 -19.28 -6.94
N VAL A 379 -16.65 -18.15 -6.25
CA VAL A 379 -15.59 -17.15 -6.41
C VAL A 379 -14.30 -17.53 -5.68
N VAL A 380 -13.18 -17.03 -6.19
CA VAL A 380 -11.88 -17.06 -5.52
C VAL A 380 -11.31 -15.64 -5.40
N SER A 381 -10.20 -15.48 -4.67
CA SER A 381 -9.64 -14.17 -4.35
C SER A 381 -9.39 -13.28 -5.57
N SER A 382 -8.92 -13.84 -6.69
CA SER A 382 -8.59 -13.06 -7.89
C SER A 382 -9.80 -12.39 -8.54
N ASP A 383 -10.99 -12.98 -8.39
CA ASP A 383 -12.23 -12.49 -9.00
C ASP A 383 -12.70 -11.17 -8.39
N LEU A 384 -12.14 -10.83 -7.21
CA LEU A 384 -12.54 -9.69 -6.40
C LEU A 384 -11.51 -8.55 -6.46
N ASN A 385 -10.46 -8.66 -7.27
CA ASN A 385 -9.53 -7.54 -7.51
C ASN A 385 -10.27 -6.34 -8.10
N GLY A 386 -10.08 -5.17 -7.51
CA GLY A 386 -10.78 -3.95 -7.90
C GLY A 386 -12.25 -3.90 -7.47
N ASN A 387 -12.71 -4.85 -6.63
CA ASN A 387 -14.06 -4.80 -6.07
C ASN A 387 -14.14 -3.66 -5.03
N THR A 388 -15.16 -2.82 -5.15
CA THR A 388 -15.29 -1.60 -4.34
C THR A 388 -16.04 -1.81 -3.02
N ASN A 389 -16.61 -2.98 -2.77
CA ASN A 389 -17.31 -3.27 -1.52
C ASN A 389 -16.31 -3.45 -0.37
N SER A 390 -16.73 -3.13 0.84
CA SER A 390 -15.93 -3.37 2.04
C SER A 390 -15.93 -4.84 2.46
N SER A 391 -17.04 -5.53 2.19
CA SER A 391 -17.33 -6.89 2.64
C SER A 391 -18.17 -7.58 1.56
N ILE A 392 -17.77 -8.77 1.10
CA ILE A 392 -18.52 -9.56 0.12
C ILE A 392 -18.77 -10.94 0.76
N PHE A 393 -19.96 -11.13 1.29
CA PHE A 393 -20.34 -12.38 1.95
C PHE A 393 -20.44 -13.52 0.94
N ASP A 394 -19.73 -14.60 1.23
CA ASP A 394 -19.68 -15.81 0.43
C ASP A 394 -20.63 -16.86 1.04
N ALA A 395 -21.77 -17.03 0.40
CA ALA A 395 -22.85 -17.87 0.87
C ALA A 395 -22.56 -19.37 0.77
N LYS A 396 -21.59 -19.79 -0.05
CA LYS A 396 -21.23 -21.21 -0.20
C LYS A 396 -20.02 -21.61 0.64
N ALA A 397 -19.14 -20.66 0.97
CA ALA A 397 -17.94 -20.93 1.76
C ALA A 397 -18.20 -20.98 3.28
N GLY A 398 -19.28 -20.38 3.78
CA GLY A 398 -19.65 -20.49 5.19
C GLY A 398 -20.33 -21.82 5.53
N ILE A 399 -20.43 -22.12 6.81
CA ILE A 399 -20.99 -23.38 7.30
C ILE A 399 -21.60 -23.20 8.69
N SER A 400 -22.74 -23.84 8.94
CA SER A 400 -23.38 -23.87 10.27
C SER A 400 -23.15 -25.24 10.91
N LEU A 401 -22.69 -25.26 12.16
CA LEU A 401 -22.61 -26.51 12.94
C LEU A 401 -23.98 -26.86 13.52
N ASN A 402 -24.68 -25.83 14.00
CA ASN A 402 -26.05 -25.85 14.48
C ASN A 402 -26.63 -24.43 14.39
N ASP A 403 -27.90 -24.26 14.72
CA ASP A 403 -28.61 -22.98 14.60
C ASP A 403 -27.97 -21.84 15.40
N ASN A 404 -27.19 -22.12 16.44
CA ASN A 404 -26.56 -21.11 17.28
C ASN A 404 -25.06 -20.97 17.06
N PHE A 405 -24.41 -21.81 16.25
CA PHE A 405 -22.95 -21.76 16.08
C PHE A 405 -22.57 -21.91 14.62
N VAL A 406 -22.08 -20.80 14.04
CA VAL A 406 -21.91 -20.65 12.60
C VAL A 406 -20.56 -20.03 12.26
N LYS A 407 -20.06 -20.40 11.08
CA LYS A 407 -18.89 -19.81 10.44
C LYS A 407 -19.34 -19.06 9.19
N LEU A 408 -19.01 -17.77 9.13
CA LEU A 408 -19.34 -16.87 8.04
C LEU A 408 -18.07 -16.43 7.34
N VAL A 409 -18.09 -16.44 6.01
CA VAL A 409 -16.95 -16.06 5.17
C VAL A 409 -17.29 -14.78 4.43
N SER A 410 -16.40 -13.80 4.48
CA SER A 410 -16.56 -12.57 3.70
C SER A 410 -15.23 -12.09 3.13
N TRP A 411 -15.22 -11.90 1.82
CA TRP A 411 -14.07 -11.40 1.08
C TRP A 411 -13.97 -9.88 1.13
N TYR A 412 -12.78 -9.36 0.87
CA TYR A 412 -12.56 -7.94 0.68
C TYR A 412 -11.28 -7.68 -0.10
N ASP A 413 -11.34 -6.77 -1.07
CA ASP A 413 -10.14 -6.16 -1.64
C ASP A 413 -9.57 -5.20 -0.59
N ASN A 414 -8.49 -5.61 0.07
CA ASN A 414 -7.88 -4.87 1.17
C ASN A 414 -7.26 -3.53 0.74
N GLU A 415 -6.99 -3.33 -0.55
CA GLU A 415 -6.51 -2.07 -1.09
C GLU A 415 -7.68 -1.24 -1.65
N TRP A 416 -8.46 -1.81 -2.56
CA TRP A 416 -9.43 -1.08 -3.36
C TRP A 416 -10.71 -0.75 -2.60
N GLY A 417 -11.31 -1.75 -1.94
CA GLY A 417 -12.50 -1.55 -1.11
C GLY A 417 -12.24 -0.56 0.02
N TYR A 418 -11.08 -0.69 0.68
CA TYR A 418 -10.68 0.24 1.73
C TYR A 418 -10.44 1.66 1.21
N SER A 419 -9.75 1.83 0.08
CA SER A 419 -9.52 3.14 -0.53
C SER A 419 -10.83 3.82 -0.94
N ARG A 420 -11.81 3.04 -1.43
CA ARG A 420 -13.16 3.56 -1.70
C ARG A 420 -13.84 4.06 -0.43
N ARG A 421 -13.69 3.36 0.71
CA ARG A 421 -14.23 3.79 2.01
C ARG A 421 -13.62 5.07 2.54
N VAL A 422 -12.33 5.30 2.33
CA VAL A 422 -11.70 6.57 2.69
C VAL A 422 -12.39 7.73 1.97
N LEU A 423 -12.71 7.57 0.68
CA LEU A 423 -13.41 8.59 -0.10
C LEU A 423 -14.87 8.76 0.32
N ASP A 424 -15.58 7.67 0.63
CA ASP A 424 -16.95 7.74 1.13
C ASP A 424 -17.00 8.46 2.49
N LEU A 425 -16.06 8.16 3.39
CA LEU A 425 -15.97 8.82 4.68
C LEU A 425 -15.63 10.31 4.52
N LEU A 426 -14.67 10.65 3.67
CA LEU A 426 -14.35 12.05 3.32
C LEU A 426 -15.58 12.82 2.83
N ALA A 427 -16.35 12.23 1.90
CA ALA A 427 -17.56 12.84 1.38
C ALA A 427 -18.63 13.03 2.46
N HIS A 428 -18.79 12.05 3.36
CA HIS A 428 -19.70 12.14 4.49
C HIS A 428 -19.30 13.28 5.45
N VAL A 429 -18.04 13.32 5.86
CA VAL A 429 -17.48 14.35 6.75
C VAL A 429 -17.68 15.73 6.14
N ALA A 430 -17.32 15.92 4.87
CA ALA A 430 -17.49 17.20 4.19
C ALA A 430 -18.95 17.66 4.10
N LYS A 431 -19.89 16.71 3.96
CA LYS A 431 -21.33 17.00 3.99
C LYS A 431 -21.79 17.45 5.38
N VAL A 432 -21.33 16.77 6.44
CA VAL A 432 -21.65 17.15 7.83
C VAL A 432 -21.07 18.52 8.15
N ASP A 433 -19.80 18.77 7.83
CA ASP A 433 -19.13 20.05 8.07
C ASP A 433 -19.82 21.21 7.33
N ALA A 434 -20.32 20.97 6.11
CA ALA A 434 -21.03 21.99 5.33
C ALA A 434 -22.46 22.28 5.82
N SER A 435 -23.02 21.43 6.68
CA SER A 435 -24.37 21.62 7.27
C SER A 435 -24.35 22.43 8.57
N LYS A 436 -23.15 22.73 9.07
CA LYS A 436 -22.91 23.61 10.22
C LYS A 436 -22.44 24.97 9.74
#